data_AF-A0A0D3DMJ4-F1
#
_entry.id   AF-A0A0D3DMJ4-F1
#
_cell.length_a   1.000
_cell.length_b   1.000
_cell.length_c   1.000
_cell.angle_alpha   90.00
_cell.angle_beta   90.00
_cell.angle_gamma   90.00
#
_symmetry.space_group_name_H-M   'P 1'
#
loop_
_entity.id
_entity.type
_entity.pdbx_description
1 polymer ?
#
loop_
_entity_poly.entity_id
_entity_poly.type
_entity_poly.pdbx_seq_one_letter_code
_entity_poly.pdbx_strand_id
1 'polypeptide(L)'
;MWHSLTNCVSVCSQLADRHCHPNRTCPRCGQHEETVNHMLFECPFATQTWSLETLPIEPRELPRPSIFDNFDYLLHRIHKRNGTEECLARIPWILWFLWKARNEKVFNNKDISPLEVFQSAASEAASWRVAQIIPEAPEVNDNLSVLEPQYRPPQRHFFRVDASWKEDDARYGGGFVMENEDGSTLFGSFPSNRVLPPLHAEFGTLLWAMKSLLTLGHVSMAFESDRMQLVRLIEEEEE
;
A
#
# COMPACT_ATOMS: atom_id res chain seq x y z
N MET A 1 -9.29 -4.30 0.64
CA MET A 1 -10.70 -4.05 1.03
C MET A 1 -11.47 -3.32 -0.07
N TRP A 2 -11.07 -2.12 -0.49
CA TRP A 2 -11.73 -1.40 -1.61
C TRP A 2 -11.95 -2.26 -2.87
N HIS A 3 -10.89 -2.93 -3.36
CA HIS A 3 -10.99 -3.85 -4.50
C HIS A 3 -12.02 -4.97 -4.27
N SER A 4 -12.16 -5.44 -3.03
CA SER A 4 -13.13 -6.49 -2.68
C SER A 4 -14.56 -5.98 -2.80
N LEU A 5 -14.83 -4.77 -2.30
CA LEU A 5 -16.16 -4.13 -2.33
C LEU A 5 -16.56 -3.63 -3.73
N THR A 6 -15.58 -3.29 -4.57
CA THR A 6 -15.80 -2.87 -5.96
C THR A 6 -15.73 -4.01 -6.97
N ASN A 7 -15.58 -5.25 -6.50
CA ASN A 7 -15.50 -6.44 -7.34
C ASN A 7 -14.36 -6.39 -8.38
N CYS A 8 -13.26 -5.72 -8.01
CA CYS A 8 -12.05 -5.56 -8.80
C CYS A 8 -10.97 -6.59 -8.44
N VAL A 9 -11.27 -7.56 -7.58
CA VAL A 9 -10.35 -8.67 -7.27
C VAL A 9 -10.45 -9.72 -8.38
N SER A 10 -9.30 -10.16 -8.89
CA SER A 10 -9.18 -11.18 -9.93
C SER A 10 -9.48 -12.60 -9.43
N VAL A 11 -10.73 -12.88 -9.09
CA VAL A 11 -11.26 -14.23 -8.79
C VAL A 11 -11.78 -14.93 -10.05
N CYS A 12 -11.91 -16.25 -10.02
CA CYS A 12 -12.29 -17.05 -11.20
C CYS A 12 -13.63 -16.59 -11.83
N SER A 13 -14.67 -16.29 -11.03
CA SER A 13 -15.94 -15.76 -11.56
C SER A 13 -15.74 -14.47 -12.36
N GLN A 14 -14.96 -13.55 -11.81
CA GLN A 14 -14.64 -12.25 -12.40
C GLN A 14 -13.74 -12.32 -13.63
N LEU A 15 -12.87 -13.33 -13.70
CA LEU A 15 -12.06 -13.59 -14.89
C LEU A 15 -12.90 -14.25 -15.99
N ALA A 16 -13.87 -15.10 -15.63
CA ALA A 16 -14.81 -15.69 -16.57
C ALA A 16 -15.78 -14.65 -17.15
N ASP A 17 -16.32 -13.76 -16.32
CA ASP A 17 -17.17 -12.63 -16.79
C ASP A 17 -16.44 -11.72 -17.79
N ARG A 18 -15.12 -11.55 -17.62
CA ARG A 18 -14.26 -10.76 -18.51
C ARG A 18 -13.67 -11.55 -19.68
N HIS A 19 -14.06 -12.82 -19.86
CA HIS A 19 -13.55 -13.72 -20.89
C HIS A 19 -12.01 -13.92 -20.85
N CYS A 20 -11.38 -13.74 -19.69
CA CYS A 20 -9.95 -13.95 -19.49
C CYS A 20 -9.63 -15.43 -19.16
N HIS A 21 -10.55 -16.13 -18.51
CA HIS A 21 -10.37 -17.54 -18.15
C HIS A 21 -11.73 -18.24 -17.97
N PRO A 22 -11.98 -19.42 -18.57
CA PRO A 22 -13.31 -20.02 -18.57
C PRO A 22 -13.70 -20.71 -17.26
N ASN A 23 -12.71 -21.14 -16.45
CA ASN A 23 -13.00 -21.82 -15.19
C ASN A 23 -13.49 -20.81 -14.14
N ARG A 24 -14.62 -21.12 -13.52
CA ARG A 24 -15.22 -20.36 -12.41
C ARG A 24 -14.96 -20.98 -11.04
N THR A 25 -14.49 -22.21 -10.97
CA THR A 25 -14.35 -22.96 -9.73
C THR A 25 -13.22 -22.43 -8.85
N CYS A 26 -13.45 -22.42 -7.54
CA CYS A 26 -12.46 -22.03 -6.55
C CYS A 26 -11.24 -22.98 -6.58
N PRO A 27 -10.01 -22.45 -6.77
CA PRO A 27 -8.79 -23.25 -6.83
C PRO A 27 -8.39 -23.83 -5.46
N ARG A 28 -8.98 -23.34 -4.36
CA ARG A 28 -8.71 -23.83 -3.00
C ARG A 28 -9.62 -25.00 -2.64
N CYS A 29 -10.94 -24.84 -2.79
CA CYS A 29 -11.89 -25.89 -2.37
C CYS A 29 -12.29 -26.83 -3.51
N GLY A 30 -12.24 -26.38 -4.77
CA GLY A 30 -12.64 -27.17 -5.94
C GLY A 30 -14.15 -27.44 -6.05
N GLN A 31 -14.98 -26.93 -5.13
CA GLN A 31 -16.40 -27.30 -5.03
C GLN A 31 -17.38 -26.22 -5.53
N HIS A 32 -17.08 -24.95 -5.27
CA HIS A 32 -17.99 -23.84 -5.54
C HIS A 32 -17.37 -22.84 -6.51
N GLU A 33 -18.21 -22.00 -7.11
CA GLU A 33 -17.77 -20.84 -7.86
C GLU A 33 -17.00 -19.86 -6.98
N GLU A 34 -15.85 -19.39 -7.48
CA GLU A 34 -15.01 -18.44 -6.78
C GLU A 34 -15.51 -17.01 -7.00
N THR A 35 -16.40 -16.56 -6.14
CA THR A 35 -16.70 -15.13 -5.96
C THR A 35 -15.71 -14.50 -4.99
N VAL A 36 -15.68 -13.17 -4.92
CA VAL A 36 -14.88 -12.47 -3.90
C VAL A 36 -15.36 -12.84 -2.48
N ASN A 37 -16.69 -12.99 -2.30
CA ASN A 37 -17.25 -13.43 -1.03
C ASN A 37 -16.82 -14.86 -0.67
N HIS A 38 -16.85 -15.76 -1.66
CA HIS A 38 -16.41 -17.13 -1.45
C HIS A 38 -14.94 -17.18 -1.06
N MET A 39 -14.07 -16.54 -1.84
CA MET A 39 -12.62 -16.56 -1.61
C MET A 39 -12.21 -15.97 -0.25
N LEU A 40 -12.92 -14.95 0.25
CA LEU A 40 -12.60 -14.29 1.52
C LEU A 40 -13.35 -14.85 2.74
N PHE A 41 -14.54 -15.44 2.57
CA PHE A 41 -15.42 -15.79 3.69
C PHE A 41 -16.01 -17.19 3.61
N GLU A 42 -16.58 -17.61 2.48
CA GLU A 42 -17.37 -18.86 2.41
C GLU A 42 -16.52 -20.10 2.13
N CYS A 43 -15.34 -19.93 1.53
CA CYS A 43 -14.44 -21.02 1.24
C CYS A 43 -14.07 -21.74 2.55
N PRO A 44 -14.13 -23.08 2.63
CA PRO A 44 -13.75 -23.81 3.84
C PRO A 44 -12.36 -23.43 4.37
N PHE A 45 -11.43 -23.12 3.47
CA PHE A 45 -10.12 -22.60 3.81
C PHE A 45 -10.19 -21.26 4.55
N ALA A 46 -10.98 -20.31 4.05
CA ALA A 46 -11.17 -19.01 4.66
C ALA A 46 -11.90 -19.11 6.00
N THR A 47 -12.98 -19.90 6.07
CA THR A 47 -13.72 -20.16 7.32
C THR A 47 -12.81 -20.72 8.41
N GLN A 48 -11.92 -21.66 8.07
CA GLN A 48 -10.93 -22.20 9.01
C GLN A 48 -9.96 -21.13 9.49
N THR A 49 -9.45 -20.27 8.59
CA THR A 49 -8.59 -19.13 8.99
C THR A 49 -9.32 -18.18 9.94
N TRP A 50 -10.56 -17.81 9.64
CA TRP A 50 -11.35 -16.93 10.51
C TRP A 50 -11.63 -17.54 11.88
N SER A 51 -11.78 -18.88 11.95
CA SER A 51 -12.01 -19.56 13.23
C SER A 51 -10.80 -19.59 14.17
N LEU A 52 -9.60 -19.30 13.66
CA LEU A 52 -8.38 -19.16 14.47
C LEU A 52 -8.28 -17.81 15.16
N GLU A 53 -9.00 -16.81 14.65
CA GLU A 53 -9.08 -15.51 15.26
C GLU A 53 -10.08 -15.55 16.42
N THR A 54 -9.67 -15.00 17.57
CA THR A 54 -10.53 -14.87 18.76
C THR A 54 -11.41 -13.63 18.65
N LEU A 55 -12.05 -13.42 17.50
CA LEU A 55 -13.07 -12.38 17.40
C LEU A 55 -14.27 -12.82 18.27
N PRO A 56 -15.04 -11.89 18.86
CA PRO A 56 -16.31 -12.18 19.51
C PRO A 56 -17.38 -12.50 18.45
N ILE A 57 -17.11 -13.50 17.61
CA ILE A 57 -18.00 -14.02 16.57
C ILE A 57 -18.83 -15.10 17.23
N GLU A 58 -20.12 -14.84 17.39
CA GLU A 58 -21.05 -15.90 17.74
C GLU A 58 -21.01 -16.98 16.64
N PRO A 59 -20.99 -18.28 16.98
CA PRO A 59 -21.05 -19.34 16.00
C PRO A 59 -22.25 -19.10 15.07
N ARG A 60 -21.99 -18.87 13.77
CA ARG A 60 -22.93 -18.55 12.66
C ARG A 60 -22.98 -17.10 12.16
N GLU A 61 -22.20 -16.17 12.70
CA GLU A 61 -22.25 -14.79 12.17
C GLU A 61 -21.40 -14.55 10.91
N LEU A 62 -20.42 -15.42 10.65
CA LEU A 62 -19.61 -15.48 9.45
C LEU A 62 -19.52 -16.93 8.95
N PRO A 63 -19.57 -17.19 7.63
CA PRO A 63 -19.78 -16.22 6.54
C PRO A 63 -21.26 -15.84 6.37
N ARG A 64 -21.53 -14.60 5.93
CA ARG A 64 -22.83 -14.17 5.40
C ARG A 64 -22.84 -14.21 3.87
N PRO A 65 -24.03 -14.31 3.23
CA PRO A 65 -24.13 -14.38 1.77
C PRO A 65 -23.64 -13.11 1.04
N SER A 66 -23.71 -11.95 1.70
CA SER A 66 -23.29 -10.68 1.13
C SER A 66 -21.91 -10.30 1.62
N ILE A 67 -21.03 -9.94 0.68
CA ILE A 67 -19.72 -9.36 0.99
C ILE A 67 -19.88 -8.08 1.82
N PHE A 68 -20.88 -7.24 1.53
CA PHE A 68 -21.12 -6.01 2.28
C PHE A 68 -21.53 -6.30 3.72
N ASP A 69 -22.35 -7.33 3.96
CA ASP A 69 -22.73 -7.73 5.32
C ASP A 69 -21.53 -8.26 6.11
N ASN A 70 -20.62 -8.98 5.45
CA ASN A 70 -19.38 -9.44 6.07
C ASN A 70 -18.47 -8.27 6.46
N PHE A 71 -18.32 -7.27 5.59
CA PHE A 71 -17.53 -6.08 5.89
C PHE A 71 -18.19 -5.18 6.96
N ASP A 72 -19.51 -4.98 6.92
CA ASP A 72 -20.26 -4.27 7.97
C ASP A 72 -20.05 -4.94 9.34
N TYR A 73 -20.11 -6.27 9.36
CA TYR A 73 -19.86 -7.04 10.57
C TYR A 73 -18.43 -6.84 11.10
N LEU A 74 -17.42 -7.02 10.24
CA LEU A 74 -16.00 -6.89 10.58
C LEU A 74 -15.61 -5.47 11.03
N LEU A 75 -16.11 -4.44 10.36
CA LEU A 75 -15.67 -3.06 10.58
C LEU A 75 -16.50 -2.30 11.62
N HIS A 76 -17.79 -2.61 11.74
CA HIS A 76 -18.69 -1.83 12.60
C HIS A 76 -19.25 -2.61 13.79
N ARG A 77 -19.64 -3.88 13.60
CA ARG A 77 -20.35 -4.62 14.65
C ARG A 77 -19.40 -5.22 15.70
N ILE A 78 -18.22 -5.68 15.28
CA ILE A 78 -17.20 -6.21 16.20
C ILE A 78 -16.70 -5.13 17.16
N HIS A 79 -16.49 -3.90 16.68
CA HIS A 79 -16.09 -2.79 17.55
C HIS A 79 -17.13 -2.52 18.65
N LYS A 80 -18.43 -2.57 18.32
CA LYS A 80 -19.53 -2.39 19.28
C LYS A 80 -19.69 -3.53 20.29
N ARG A 81 -19.01 -4.67 20.09
CA ARG A 81 -19.12 -5.88 20.92
C ARG A 81 -17.84 -6.17 21.72
N ASN A 82 -17.09 -5.13 22.08
CA ASN A 82 -15.84 -5.24 22.82
C ASN A 82 -14.74 -6.05 22.10
N GLY A 83 -14.72 -6.05 20.76
CA GLY A 83 -13.55 -6.54 20.03
C GLY A 83 -12.31 -5.73 20.42
N THR A 84 -11.22 -6.40 20.79
CA THR A 84 -10.00 -5.70 21.19
C THR A 84 -9.38 -4.96 20.00
N GLU A 85 -8.64 -3.88 20.24
CA GLU A 85 -7.94 -3.15 19.18
C GLU A 85 -6.98 -4.07 18.40
N GLU A 86 -6.37 -5.04 19.08
CA GLU A 86 -5.51 -6.03 18.44
C GLU A 86 -6.24 -6.90 17.44
N CYS A 87 -7.47 -7.26 17.77
CA CYS A 87 -8.33 -8.08 16.94
C CYS A 87 -8.76 -7.31 15.69
N LEU A 88 -9.24 -6.07 15.88
CA LEU A 88 -9.60 -5.17 14.76
C LEU A 88 -8.41 -4.90 13.84
N ALA A 89 -7.21 -4.69 14.42
CA ALA A 89 -5.99 -4.47 13.65
C ALA A 89 -5.60 -5.66 12.76
N ARG A 90 -5.95 -6.90 13.12
CA ARG A 90 -5.64 -8.12 12.33
C ARG A 90 -6.56 -8.33 11.13
N ILE A 91 -7.80 -7.85 11.17
CA ILE A 91 -8.79 -8.02 10.09
C ILE A 91 -8.24 -7.70 8.69
N PRO A 92 -7.65 -6.51 8.42
CA PRO A 92 -7.13 -6.19 7.08
C PRO A 92 -6.01 -7.16 6.64
N TRP A 93 -5.19 -7.62 7.58
CA TRP A 93 -4.12 -8.58 7.31
C TRP A 93 -4.66 -9.97 6.98
N ILE A 94 -5.67 -10.46 7.70
CA ILE A 94 -6.30 -11.75 7.39
C ILE A 94 -6.86 -11.74 5.95
N LEU A 95 -7.61 -10.69 5.59
CA LEU A 95 -8.15 -10.53 4.24
C LEU A 95 -7.03 -10.53 3.18
N TRP A 96 -5.94 -9.82 3.45
CA TRP A 96 -4.78 -9.75 2.56
C TRP A 96 -4.08 -11.10 2.39
N PHE A 97 -3.81 -11.81 3.49
CA PHE A 97 -3.12 -13.09 3.44
C PHE A 97 -3.99 -14.23 2.90
N LEU A 98 -5.31 -14.18 3.05
CA LEU A 98 -6.23 -15.09 2.35
C LEU A 98 -6.11 -14.94 0.84
N TRP A 99 -6.14 -13.69 0.35
CA TRP A 99 -5.92 -13.40 -1.06
C TRP A 99 -4.53 -13.83 -1.55
N LYS A 100 -3.47 -13.55 -0.78
CA LYS A 100 -2.11 -13.99 -1.12
C LYS A 100 -2.01 -15.52 -1.18
N ALA A 101 -2.55 -16.24 -0.19
CA ALA A 101 -2.53 -17.70 -0.17
C ALA A 101 -3.28 -18.31 -1.36
N ARG A 102 -4.40 -17.70 -1.75
CA ARG A 102 -5.11 -18.08 -2.99
C ARG A 102 -4.22 -17.87 -4.22
N ASN A 103 -3.55 -16.73 -4.34
CA ASN A 103 -2.67 -16.47 -5.48
C ASN A 103 -1.46 -17.40 -5.54
N GLU A 104 -0.84 -17.69 -4.40
CA GLU A 104 0.22 -18.68 -4.29
C GLU A 104 -0.23 -20.07 -4.76
N LYS A 105 -1.47 -20.46 -4.45
CA LYS A 105 -2.05 -21.70 -4.97
C LYS A 105 -2.24 -21.66 -6.49
N VAL A 106 -2.67 -20.53 -7.05
CA VAL A 106 -2.93 -20.41 -8.50
C VAL A 106 -1.64 -20.34 -9.33
N PHE A 107 -0.67 -19.54 -8.90
CA PHE A 107 0.55 -19.27 -9.68
C PHE A 107 1.68 -20.26 -9.39
N ASN A 108 1.80 -20.73 -8.15
CA ASN A 108 2.91 -21.56 -7.70
C ASN A 108 2.48 -22.96 -7.25
N ASN A 109 1.17 -23.27 -7.29
CA ASN A 109 0.58 -24.49 -6.73
C ASN A 109 1.00 -24.75 -5.26
N LYS A 110 1.28 -23.69 -4.50
CA LYS A 110 1.72 -23.79 -3.12
C LYS A 110 0.51 -23.89 -2.19
N ASP A 111 0.50 -24.89 -1.33
CA ASP A 111 -0.51 -25.04 -0.28
C ASP A 111 -0.04 -24.42 1.01
N ILE A 112 -0.60 -23.25 1.32
CA ILE A 112 -0.44 -22.57 2.60
C ILE A 112 -1.60 -22.98 3.51
N SER A 113 -1.31 -23.38 4.75
CA SER A 113 -2.34 -23.78 5.71
C SER A 113 -3.11 -22.58 6.28
N PRO A 114 -4.34 -22.77 6.79
CA PRO A 114 -5.08 -21.71 7.47
C PRO A 114 -4.32 -21.09 8.65
N LEU A 115 -3.56 -21.93 9.37
CA LEU A 115 -2.74 -21.50 10.50
C LEU A 115 -1.58 -20.60 10.06
N GLU A 116 -0.88 -20.93 8.98
CA GLU A 116 0.19 -20.08 8.44
C GLU A 116 -0.34 -18.72 7.98
N VAL A 117 -1.50 -18.68 7.33
CA VAL A 117 -2.18 -17.42 6.96
C VAL A 117 -2.45 -16.59 8.20
N PHE A 118 -3.03 -17.20 9.23
CA PHE A 118 -3.35 -16.53 10.49
C PHE A 118 -2.10 -16.00 11.20
N GLN A 119 -1.06 -16.82 11.33
CA GLN A 119 0.21 -16.44 11.96
C GLN A 119 0.88 -15.29 11.21
N SER A 120 0.87 -15.32 9.87
CA SER A 120 1.41 -14.24 9.05
C SER A 120 0.64 -12.93 9.27
N ALA A 121 -0.69 -13.01 9.31
CA ALA A 121 -1.54 -11.85 9.58
C ALA A 121 -1.31 -11.28 10.99
N ALA A 122 -1.19 -12.15 12.00
CA ALA A 122 -0.93 -11.74 13.39
C ALA A 122 0.45 -11.11 13.56
N SER A 123 1.48 -11.69 12.95
CA SER A 123 2.84 -11.17 12.98
C SER A 123 2.94 -9.80 12.29
N GLU A 124 2.30 -9.63 11.14
CA GLU A 124 2.31 -8.37 10.41
C GLU A 124 1.52 -7.28 11.14
N ALA A 125 0.37 -7.63 11.72
CA ALA A 125 -0.40 -6.70 12.56
C ALA A 125 0.40 -6.21 13.77
N ALA A 126 1.16 -7.09 14.42
CA ALA A 126 2.03 -6.72 15.53
C ALA A 126 3.18 -5.82 15.07
N SER A 127 3.83 -6.16 13.96
CA SER A 127 4.94 -5.38 13.39
C SER A 127 4.48 -3.97 12.99
N TRP A 128 3.32 -3.87 12.33
CA TRP A 128 2.71 -2.61 11.98
C TRP A 128 2.44 -1.74 13.21
N ARG A 129 1.89 -2.32 14.28
CA ARG A 129 1.64 -1.58 15.54
C ARG A 129 2.94 -1.00 16.12
N VAL A 130 4.00 -1.80 16.19
CA VAL A 130 5.29 -1.33 16.71
C VAL A 130 5.85 -0.19 15.85
N ALA A 131 5.70 -0.29 14.53
CA ALA A 131 6.14 0.76 13.61
C ALA A 131 5.37 2.09 13.75
N GLN A 132 4.19 2.09 14.40
CA GLN A 132 3.45 3.32 14.70
C GLN A 132 3.91 4.00 16.01
N ILE A 133 4.77 3.37 16.81
CA ILE A 133 5.31 3.97 18.02
C ILE A 133 6.41 4.95 17.60
N ILE A 134 6.06 6.23 17.53
CA ILE A 134 7.04 7.31 17.39
C ILE A 134 7.67 7.51 18.79
N PRO A 135 8.98 7.35 18.96
CA PRO A 135 9.63 7.64 20.23
C PRO A 135 9.40 9.12 20.58
N GLU A 136 8.85 9.39 21.76
CA GLU A 136 8.86 10.74 22.32
C GLU A 136 10.32 11.16 22.51
N ALA A 137 10.69 12.30 21.92
CA ALA A 137 11.99 12.90 22.20
C ALA A 137 12.08 13.18 23.70
N PRO A 138 13.24 12.95 24.34
CA PRO A 138 13.37 13.16 25.78
C PRO A 138 12.98 14.60 26.14
N GLU A 139 12.04 14.74 27.07
CA GLU A 139 11.63 16.03 27.63
C GLU A 139 12.85 16.72 28.25
N VAL A 140 13.32 17.78 27.61
CA VAL A 140 14.35 18.65 28.18
C VAL A 140 13.65 19.51 29.23
N ASN A 141 14.09 19.37 30.48
CA ASN A 141 13.56 20.04 31.67
C ASN A 141 13.49 21.57 31.50
N ASP A 142 12.28 22.10 31.42
CA ASP A 142 11.95 23.45 30.93
C ASP A 142 12.02 24.51 32.05
N ASN A 143 13.18 24.66 32.69
CA ASN A 143 13.42 25.63 33.77
C ASN A 143 14.46 26.71 33.43
N LEU A 144 14.71 26.97 32.15
CA LEU A 144 15.45 28.15 31.73
C LEU A 144 14.59 28.91 30.74
N SER A 145 14.14 30.11 31.13
CA SER A 145 13.51 31.07 30.25
C SER A 145 14.53 31.52 29.19
N VAL A 146 14.74 30.68 28.20
CA VAL A 146 15.42 31.04 26.97
C VAL A 146 14.32 31.59 26.07
N LEU A 147 14.42 32.86 25.70
CA LEU A 147 13.69 33.43 24.58
C LEU A 147 13.70 32.40 23.46
N GLU A 148 12.56 31.78 23.16
CA GLU A 148 12.44 30.83 22.07
C GLU A 148 13.06 31.47 20.83
N PRO A 149 14.19 30.96 20.32
CA PRO A 149 14.46 31.14 18.90
C PRO A 149 13.29 30.43 18.25
N GLN A 150 12.54 31.13 17.41
CA GLN A 150 11.54 30.52 16.53
C GLN A 150 12.27 29.47 15.69
N TYR A 151 12.41 28.25 16.22
CA TYR A 151 12.88 27.11 15.48
C TYR A 151 11.69 26.62 14.66
N ARG A 152 11.35 27.40 13.64
CA ARG A 152 10.81 26.79 12.43
C ARG A 152 11.96 25.92 11.93
N PRO A 153 11.82 24.58 11.86
CA PRO A 153 12.74 23.82 11.03
C PRO A 153 12.77 24.56 9.68
N PRO A 154 13.96 24.83 9.09
CA PRO A 154 13.99 25.49 7.80
C PRO A 154 13.00 24.73 6.92
N GLN A 155 11.97 25.42 6.41
CA GLN A 155 10.98 24.83 5.54
C GLN A 155 11.79 24.22 4.39
N ARG A 156 12.05 22.92 4.49
CA ARG A 156 12.82 22.21 3.48
C ARG A 156 11.86 22.16 2.32
N HIS A 157 12.04 23.07 1.38
CA HIS A 157 11.35 23.06 0.11
C HIS A 157 11.62 21.71 -0.52
N PHE A 158 10.67 20.80 -0.42
CA PHE A 158 10.78 19.47 -0.99
C PHE A 158 10.37 19.56 -2.44
N PHE A 159 11.31 19.25 -3.33
CA PHE A 159 11.05 19.19 -4.75
C PHE A 159 10.99 17.72 -5.18
N ARG A 160 9.77 17.21 -5.35
CA ARG A 160 9.54 15.80 -5.69
C ARG A 160 9.55 15.63 -7.19
N VAL A 161 10.28 14.63 -7.67
CA VAL A 161 10.36 14.30 -9.10
C VAL A 161 9.99 12.84 -9.32
N ASP A 162 9.31 12.57 -10.43
CA ASP A 162 8.96 11.21 -10.83
C ASP A 162 8.84 11.08 -12.36
N ALA A 163 9.27 9.92 -12.88
CA ALA A 163 9.21 9.61 -14.29
C ALA A 163 8.28 8.42 -14.58
N SER A 164 7.39 8.61 -15.56
CA SER A 164 6.56 7.53 -16.10
C SER A 164 7.19 6.99 -17.38
N TRP A 165 7.57 5.72 -17.36
CA TRP A 165 8.20 5.04 -18.50
C TRP A 165 7.49 3.71 -18.79
N LYS A 166 7.36 3.37 -20.07
CA LYS A 166 6.80 2.10 -20.54
C LYS A 166 7.59 1.57 -21.73
N GLU A 167 7.84 0.26 -21.75
CA GLU A 167 8.65 -0.40 -22.79
C GLU A 167 8.05 -0.26 -24.19
N ASP A 168 6.73 -0.40 -24.29
CA ASP A 168 5.96 -0.36 -25.54
C ASP A 168 5.58 1.05 -26.01
N ASP A 169 5.94 2.10 -25.25
CA ASP A 169 5.60 3.48 -25.61
C ASP A 169 6.76 4.16 -26.36
N ALA A 170 6.45 5.02 -27.32
CA ALA A 170 7.46 5.83 -28.00
C ALA A 170 7.98 6.99 -27.13
N ARG A 171 7.30 7.29 -26.02
CA ARG A 171 7.60 8.41 -25.14
C ARG A 171 7.72 7.98 -23.68
N TYR A 172 8.41 8.80 -22.90
CA TYR A 172 8.28 8.81 -21.44
C TYR A 172 7.77 10.18 -21.00
N GLY A 173 7.16 10.22 -19.82
CA GLY A 173 6.75 11.45 -19.16
C GLY A 173 7.59 11.68 -17.92
N GLY A 174 7.85 12.94 -17.61
CA GLY A 174 8.45 13.36 -16.34
C GLY A 174 7.61 14.45 -15.71
N GLY A 175 7.63 14.52 -14.38
CA GLY A 175 6.96 15.58 -13.66
C GLY A 175 7.66 15.95 -12.36
N PHE A 176 7.26 17.11 -11.84
CA PHE A 176 7.64 17.54 -10.50
C PHE A 176 6.49 18.19 -9.76
N VAL A 177 6.62 18.21 -8.43
CA VAL A 177 5.78 18.97 -7.51
C VAL A 177 6.68 19.72 -6.52
N MET A 178 6.35 20.98 -6.28
CA MET A 178 7.03 21.91 -5.40
C MET A 178 6.00 22.61 -4.52
N GLU A 179 6.29 22.72 -3.23
CA GLU A 179 5.49 23.51 -2.30
C GLU A 179 6.26 24.79 -1.95
N ASN A 180 5.62 25.94 -2.17
CA ASN A 180 6.16 27.27 -1.90
C ASN A 180 5.93 27.67 -0.43
N GLU A 181 6.68 28.67 0.04
CA GLU A 181 6.56 29.19 1.43
C GLU A 181 5.18 29.73 1.78
N ASP A 182 4.42 30.19 0.78
CA ASP A 182 3.05 30.69 0.92
C ASP A 182 1.99 29.58 0.98
N GLY A 183 2.42 28.30 0.94
CA GLY A 183 1.56 27.13 0.90
C GLY A 183 0.97 26.86 -0.49
N SER A 184 1.37 27.60 -1.52
CA SER A 184 0.98 27.30 -2.90
C SER A 184 1.78 26.13 -3.45
N THR A 185 1.17 25.34 -4.32
CA THR A 185 1.84 24.21 -4.98
C THR A 185 2.11 24.54 -6.44
N LEU A 186 3.36 24.44 -6.86
CA LEU A 186 3.77 24.50 -8.25
C LEU A 186 4.03 23.09 -8.77
N PHE A 187 3.53 22.79 -9.96
CA PHE A 187 3.77 21.51 -10.62
C PHE A 187 4.17 21.74 -12.07
N GLY A 188 4.93 20.80 -12.61
CA GLY A 188 5.33 20.80 -14.00
C GLY A 188 5.36 19.38 -14.53
N SER A 189 5.06 19.23 -15.83
CA SER A 189 5.23 17.96 -16.52
C SER A 189 5.71 18.18 -17.95
N PHE A 190 6.40 17.18 -18.49
CA PHE A 190 6.84 17.18 -19.87
C PHE A 190 6.79 15.77 -20.47
N PRO A 191 6.52 15.66 -21.78
CA PRO A 191 6.79 14.46 -22.55
C PRO A 191 8.17 14.52 -23.21
N SER A 192 8.84 13.38 -23.37
CA SER A 192 10.06 13.26 -24.17
C SER A 192 10.14 11.92 -24.89
N ASN A 193 11.02 11.80 -25.87
CA ASN A 193 11.22 10.56 -26.62
C ASN A 193 11.75 9.47 -25.67
N ARG A 194 11.30 8.22 -25.89
CA ARG A 194 11.69 7.09 -25.03
C ARG A 194 13.22 6.95 -24.95
N VAL A 195 13.68 6.78 -23.73
CA VAL A 195 15.06 6.37 -23.38
C VAL A 195 15.09 4.88 -23.05
N LEU A 196 16.26 4.25 -23.19
CA LEU A 196 16.37 2.79 -23.11
C LEU A 196 16.01 2.24 -21.71
N PRO A 197 16.76 2.54 -20.63
CA PRO A 197 16.37 2.10 -19.29
C PRO A 197 15.40 3.11 -18.63
N PRO A 198 14.46 2.64 -17.79
CA PRO A 198 13.63 3.51 -16.96
C PRO A 198 14.45 4.50 -16.12
N LEU A 199 15.63 4.08 -15.64
CA LEU A 199 16.53 4.93 -14.88
C LEU A 199 16.98 6.20 -15.64
N HIS A 200 17.11 6.14 -16.98
CA HIS A 200 17.40 7.33 -17.76
C HIS A 200 16.22 8.31 -17.81
N ALA A 201 14.99 7.82 -17.69
CA ALA A 201 13.80 8.67 -17.63
C ALA A 201 13.76 9.43 -16.30
N GLU A 202 14.14 8.77 -15.21
CA GLU A 202 14.30 9.36 -13.88
C GLU A 202 15.37 10.47 -13.89
N PHE A 203 16.58 10.16 -14.39
CA PHE A 203 17.65 11.17 -14.56
C PHE A 203 17.22 12.35 -15.44
N GLY A 204 16.55 12.05 -16.56
CA GLY A 204 16.03 13.08 -17.47
C GLY A 204 15.03 14.00 -16.78
N THR A 205 14.16 13.43 -15.95
CA THR A 205 13.18 14.18 -15.18
C THR A 205 13.83 15.04 -14.10
N LEU A 206 14.80 14.50 -13.35
CA LEU A 206 15.56 15.27 -12.36
C LEU A 206 16.32 16.45 -13.00
N LEU A 207 16.99 16.23 -14.13
CA LEU A 207 17.69 17.30 -14.85
C LEU A 207 16.73 18.39 -15.37
N TRP A 208 15.57 17.99 -15.88
CA TRP A 208 14.55 18.93 -16.32
C TRP A 208 13.98 19.75 -15.16
N ALA A 209 13.72 19.10 -14.03
CA ALA A 209 13.34 19.71 -12.77
C ALA A 209 14.36 20.75 -12.28
N MET A 210 15.64 20.39 -12.21
CA MET A 210 16.73 21.31 -11.85
C MET A 210 16.79 22.54 -12.76
N LYS A 211 16.67 22.35 -14.08
CA LYS A 211 16.65 23.48 -15.04
C LYS A 211 15.43 24.38 -14.85
N SER A 212 14.27 23.79 -14.57
CA SER A 212 13.03 24.52 -14.32
C SER A 212 13.16 25.39 -13.06
N LEU A 213 13.74 24.84 -11.99
CA LEU A 213 14.03 25.57 -10.76
C LEU A 213 15.01 26.73 -10.96
N LEU A 214 16.08 26.52 -11.72
CA LEU A 214 17.02 27.60 -12.06
C LEU A 214 16.32 28.75 -12.79
N THR A 215 15.36 28.44 -13.67
CA THR A 215 14.56 29.44 -14.38
C THR A 215 13.63 30.22 -13.45
N LEU A 216 13.18 29.59 -12.37
CA LEU A 216 12.37 30.20 -11.31
C LEU A 216 13.24 31.00 -10.30
N GLY A 217 14.56 30.99 -10.44
CA GLY A 217 15.48 31.74 -9.58
C GLY A 217 15.96 30.96 -8.35
N HIS A 218 15.64 29.68 -8.22
CA HIS A 218 16.11 28.84 -7.11
C HIS A 218 17.48 28.24 -7.45
N VAL A 219 18.49 28.55 -6.63
CA VAL A 219 19.88 28.08 -6.80
C VAL A 219 20.28 26.98 -5.81
N SER A 220 19.44 26.71 -4.82
CA SER A 220 19.65 25.66 -3.82
C SER A 220 18.32 25.05 -3.44
N MET A 221 18.23 23.71 -3.51
CA MET A 221 17.01 22.96 -3.22
C MET A 221 17.32 21.51 -2.85
N ALA A 222 16.45 20.90 -2.04
CA ALA A 222 16.46 19.46 -1.79
C ALA A 222 15.49 18.77 -2.77
N PHE A 223 15.97 17.70 -3.41
CA PHE A 223 15.15 16.88 -4.30
C PHE A 223 14.79 15.57 -3.62
N GLU A 224 13.56 15.11 -3.85
CA GLU A 224 13.06 13.83 -3.38
C GLU A 224 12.69 12.96 -4.59
N SER A 225 13.17 11.71 -4.59
CA SER A 225 12.83 10.69 -5.57
C SER A 225 12.61 9.36 -4.84
N ASP A 226 11.63 8.58 -5.30
CA ASP A 226 11.36 7.22 -4.77
C ASP A 226 12.32 6.16 -5.38
N ARG A 227 13.13 6.56 -6.36
CA ARG A 227 14.07 5.68 -7.06
C ARG A 227 15.42 5.60 -6.34
N MET A 228 15.53 4.65 -5.41
CA MET A 228 16.75 4.40 -4.62
C MET A 228 18.05 4.29 -5.46
N GLN A 229 17.99 3.71 -6.66
CA GLN A 229 19.16 3.62 -7.57
C GLN A 229 19.66 4.99 -8.04
N LEU A 230 18.75 5.94 -8.29
CA LEU A 230 19.08 7.30 -8.69
C LEU A 230 19.78 8.04 -7.55
N VAL A 231 19.21 7.96 -6.34
CA VAL A 231 19.74 8.62 -5.15
C VAL A 231 21.17 8.17 -4.86
N ARG A 232 21.42 6.85 -4.87
CA ARG A 232 22.77 6.31 -4.65
C ARG A 232 23.78 6.80 -5.66
N LEU A 233 23.45 6.82 -6.95
CA LEU A 233 24.37 7.28 -8.00
C LEU A 233 24.75 8.76 -7.89
N ILE A 234 23.92 9.57 -7.22
CA ILE A 234 24.16 11.01 -7.05
C ILE A 234 24.89 11.29 -5.73
N GLU A 235 24.62 10.50 -4.69
CA GLU A 235 25.22 10.67 -3.36
C GLU A 235 26.53 9.89 -3.17
N GLU A 236 26.80 8.88 -4.00
CA GLU A 236 28.10 8.21 -4.05
C GLU A 236 29.14 9.18 -4.66
N GLU A 237 29.96 9.80 -3.83
CA GLU A 237 31.22 10.41 -4.27
C GLU A 237 32.12 9.29 -4.85
N GLU A 238 32.54 9.42 -6.10
CA GLU A 238 33.63 8.60 -6.65
C GLU A 238 34.89 8.84 -5.80
N GLU A 239 35.34 7.83 -5.04
CA GLU A 239 36.71 7.78 -4.49
C GLU A 239 37.76 7.71 -5.60
#